data_AF-U7URE5-F1
#
_entry.id   AF-U7URE5-F1
#
_cell.length_a   1.000
_cell.length_b   1.000
_cell.length_c   1.000
_cell.angle_alpha   90.00
_cell.angle_beta   90.00
_cell.angle_gamma   90.00
#
_symmetry.space_group_name_H-M   'P 1'
#
loop_
_entity.id
_entity.type
_entity.pdbx_description
1 polymer ?
#
loop_
_entity_poly.entity_id
_entity_poly.type
_entity_poly.pdbx_seq_one_letter_code
_entity_poly.pdbx_strand_id
1 'polypeptide(L)'
;METEKVEEKKKIETSNKDEKIEEKEKIDSSNKDEKIEENEEVYITDKEEKLTRRGAKIYMQSRELSWLRFNERVLEEANSDLTPALEKLKFIAIFTSNLTEYFMVRVGRLSDYALIKGDYIDNKTKMTPEEQLKLIYKDVKRLYKKKDEIYSEVEKNLRRKGIRNLKIEELDDEENKYVKIF
;
A
#
# COMPACT_ATOMS: atom_id res chain seq x y z
N MET A 1 4.79 36.86 42.08
CA MET A 1 4.33 37.67 40.93
C MET A 1 5.24 37.53 39.70
N GLU A 2 6.56 37.32 39.82
CA GLU A 2 7.43 37.11 38.64
C GLU A 2 7.47 35.67 38.11
N THR A 3 7.17 34.67 38.95
CA THR A 3 7.21 33.24 38.59
C THR A 3 6.03 32.79 37.72
N GLU A 4 4.82 33.31 37.98
CA GLU A 4 3.60 32.96 37.21
C GLU A 4 3.65 33.47 35.75
N LYS A 5 4.26 34.64 35.51
CA LYS A 5 4.42 35.21 34.16
C LYS A 5 5.39 34.42 33.26
N VAL A 6 6.31 33.65 33.85
CA VAL A 6 7.28 32.83 33.11
C VAL A 6 6.66 31.50 32.70
N GLU A 7 5.82 30.92 33.54
CA GLU A 7 5.07 29.69 33.23
C GLU A 7 4.00 29.93 32.16
N GLU A 8 3.30 31.05 32.21
CA GLU A 8 2.29 31.41 31.22
C GLU A 8 2.91 31.65 29.82
N LYS A 9 4.08 32.31 29.76
CA LYS A 9 4.83 32.48 28.51
C LYS A 9 5.32 31.16 27.92
N LYS A 10 5.83 30.24 28.74
CA LYS A 10 6.24 28.90 28.28
C LYS A 10 5.07 28.10 27.73
N LYS A 11 3.89 28.20 28.35
CA LYS A 11 2.67 27.47 27.92
C LYS A 11 2.15 27.96 26.57
N ILE A 12 2.20 29.27 26.33
CA ILE A 12 1.82 29.90 25.05
C ILE A 12 2.83 29.54 23.94
N GLU A 13 4.13 29.47 24.26
CA GLU A 13 5.18 29.07 23.31
C GLU A 13 5.11 27.60 22.90
N THR A 14 4.71 26.71 23.82
CA THR A 14 4.46 25.29 23.51
C THR A 14 3.20 25.11 22.67
N SER A 15 2.09 25.79 22.99
CA SER A 15 0.84 25.69 22.23
C SER A 15 1.01 26.17 20.78
N ASN A 16 1.75 27.26 20.56
CA ASN A 16 2.04 27.77 19.21
C ASN A 16 3.01 26.88 18.40
N LYS A 17 3.80 26.04 19.07
CA LYS A 17 4.66 25.05 18.39
C LYS A 17 3.86 23.83 17.96
N ASP A 18 2.96 23.36 18.82
CA ASP A 18 2.12 22.19 18.54
C ASP A 18 1.13 22.49 17.40
N GLU A 19 0.50 23.67 17.37
CA GLU A 19 -0.35 24.11 16.25
C GLU A 19 0.42 24.21 14.92
N LYS A 20 1.68 24.69 14.94
CA LYS A 20 2.53 24.74 13.75
C LYS A 20 3.01 23.37 13.27
N ILE A 21 3.05 22.37 14.15
CA ILE A 21 3.41 20.99 13.79
C ILE A 21 2.19 20.32 13.16
N GLU A 22 0.99 20.47 13.74
CA GLU A 22 -0.25 19.94 13.15
C GLU A 22 -0.57 20.56 11.78
N GLU A 23 -0.32 21.86 11.61
CA GLU A 23 -0.54 22.54 10.32
C GLU A 23 0.47 22.06 9.26
N LYS A 24 1.73 21.81 9.64
CA LYS A 24 2.74 21.22 8.74
C LYS A 24 2.45 19.76 8.38
N GLU A 25 1.94 18.96 9.33
CA GLU A 25 1.57 17.57 9.07
C GLU A 25 0.36 17.47 8.13
N LYS A 26 -0.63 18.38 8.26
CA LYS A 26 -1.75 18.48 7.30
C LYS A 26 -1.33 18.91 5.90
N ILE A 27 -0.37 19.84 5.79
CA ILE A 27 0.15 20.28 4.49
C ILE A 27 0.98 19.17 3.82
N ASP A 28 1.70 18.35 4.60
CA ASP A 28 2.50 17.24 4.07
C ASP A 28 1.63 16.01 3.71
N SER A 29 0.49 15.80 4.38
CA SER A 29 -0.51 14.79 3.99
C SER A 29 -1.24 15.19 2.71
N SER A 30 -1.73 16.44 2.61
CA SER A 30 -2.40 16.92 1.39
C SER A 30 -1.47 16.95 0.17
N ASN A 31 -0.20 17.33 0.34
CA ASN A 31 0.79 17.26 -0.74
C ASN A 31 1.16 15.82 -1.15
N LYS A 32 0.98 14.83 -0.25
CA LYS A 32 1.16 13.41 -0.57
C LYS A 32 -0.02 12.89 -1.36
N ASP A 33 -1.25 13.24 -0.97
CA ASP A 33 -2.47 12.81 -1.65
C ASP A 33 -2.54 13.39 -3.07
N GLU A 34 -2.24 14.67 -3.25
CA GLU A 34 -2.13 15.30 -4.59
C GLU A 34 -1.03 14.65 -5.44
N LYS A 35 0.14 14.35 -4.86
CA LYS A 35 1.19 13.61 -5.58
C LYS A 35 0.79 12.18 -5.92
N ILE A 36 -0.04 11.53 -5.13
CA ILE A 36 -0.50 10.17 -5.41
C ILE A 36 -1.51 10.20 -6.56
N GLU A 37 -2.48 11.13 -6.54
CA GLU A 37 -3.47 11.32 -7.61
C GLU A 37 -2.80 11.73 -8.93
N GLU A 38 -1.85 12.68 -8.89
CA GLU A 38 -1.11 13.12 -10.08
C GLU A 38 -0.24 11.99 -10.65
N ASN A 39 0.37 11.16 -9.79
CA ASN A 39 1.07 9.96 -10.25
C ASN A 39 0.13 8.87 -10.78
N GLU A 40 -1.11 8.77 -10.29
CA GLU A 40 -2.12 7.85 -10.83
C GLU A 40 -2.64 8.28 -12.19
N GLU A 41 -2.96 9.57 -12.39
CA GLU A 41 -3.35 10.12 -13.69
C GLU A 41 -2.23 9.98 -14.72
N VAL A 42 -0.98 10.27 -14.35
CA VAL A 42 0.19 10.06 -15.21
C VAL A 42 0.38 8.57 -15.54
N TYR A 43 0.12 7.66 -14.58
CA TYR A 43 0.19 6.22 -14.84
C TYR A 43 -0.92 5.72 -15.78
N ILE A 44 -2.12 6.30 -15.70
CA ILE A 44 -3.27 5.94 -16.54
C ILE A 44 -3.02 6.45 -17.97
N THR A 45 -2.61 7.71 -18.12
CA THR A 45 -2.36 8.35 -19.41
C THR A 45 -1.20 7.70 -20.17
N ASP A 46 -0.06 7.44 -19.53
CA ASP A 46 1.08 6.74 -20.17
C ASP A 46 0.76 5.30 -20.63
N LYS A 47 -0.20 4.66 -19.95
CA LYS A 47 -0.63 3.27 -20.22
C LYS A 47 -1.62 3.24 -21.38
N GLU A 48 -2.60 4.13 -21.40
CA GLU A 48 -3.54 4.28 -22.52
C GLU A 48 -2.83 4.73 -23.81
N GLU A 49 -1.85 5.63 -23.71
CA GLU A 49 -1.14 6.15 -24.88
C GLU A 49 -0.24 5.11 -25.56
N LYS A 50 0.41 4.21 -24.79
CA LYS A 50 1.19 3.09 -25.35
C LYS A 50 0.33 2.01 -25.99
N LEU A 51 -0.86 1.76 -25.44
CA LEU A 51 -1.82 0.77 -25.96
C LEU A 51 -2.55 1.27 -27.22
N THR A 52 -2.67 2.59 -27.39
CA THR A 52 -3.29 3.22 -28.57
C THR A 52 -2.41 3.19 -29.83
N ARG A 53 -1.08 3.00 -29.69
CA ARG A 53 -0.12 2.98 -30.81
C ARG A 53 -0.32 1.83 -31.83
N ARG A 54 -1.14 0.82 -31.53
CA ARG A 54 -1.51 -0.27 -32.46
C ARG A 54 -2.82 -0.05 -33.25
N GLY A 55 -3.42 1.15 -33.18
CA GLY A 55 -4.57 1.53 -34.03
C GLY A 55 -5.91 0.89 -33.66
N ALA A 56 -5.99 0.10 -32.59
CA ALA A 56 -7.22 -0.45 -32.05
C ALA A 56 -7.69 0.38 -30.86
N LYS A 57 -8.88 0.97 -30.97
CA LYS A 57 -9.51 1.71 -29.87
C LYS A 57 -9.93 0.72 -28.78
N ILE A 58 -9.19 0.70 -27.67
CA ILE A 58 -9.47 -0.17 -26.52
C ILE A 58 -10.59 0.47 -25.72
N TYR A 59 -11.77 -0.15 -25.73
CA TYR A 59 -12.93 0.36 -24.99
C TYR A 59 -13.09 -0.27 -23.60
N MET A 60 -12.30 -1.30 -23.27
CA MET A 60 -12.44 -2.06 -22.02
C MET A 60 -11.10 -2.18 -21.28
N GLN A 61 -11.10 -1.85 -19.99
CA GLN A 61 -9.94 -2.04 -19.12
C GLN A 61 -9.60 -3.53 -18.95
N SER A 62 -8.31 -3.84 -18.77
CA SER A 62 -7.87 -5.20 -18.45
C SER A 62 -8.48 -5.66 -17.13
N ARG A 63 -9.24 -6.76 -17.17
CA ARG A 63 -9.87 -7.35 -15.97
C ARG A 63 -8.86 -7.62 -14.86
N GLU A 64 -7.67 -8.05 -15.25
CA GLU A 64 -6.58 -8.41 -14.34
C GLU A 64 -6.04 -7.17 -13.62
N LEU A 65 -5.84 -6.08 -14.37
CA LEU A 65 -5.42 -4.81 -13.78
C LEU A 65 -6.52 -4.15 -12.95
N SER A 66 -7.78 -4.20 -13.39
CA SER A 66 -8.91 -3.70 -12.61
C SER A 66 -9.07 -4.47 -11.29
N TRP A 67 -8.77 -5.77 -11.26
CA TRP A 67 -8.75 -6.55 -10.03
C TRP A 67 -7.64 -6.07 -9.07
N LEU A 68 -6.43 -5.81 -9.57
CA LEU A 68 -5.34 -5.26 -8.75
C LEU A 68 -5.71 -3.89 -8.18
N ARG A 69 -6.41 -3.04 -8.94
CA ARG A 69 -6.94 -1.75 -8.46
C ARG A 69 -8.02 -1.91 -7.39
N PHE A 70 -8.87 -2.93 -7.50
CA PHE A 70 -9.78 -3.27 -6.42
C PHE A 70 -9.03 -3.65 -5.15
N ASN A 71 -8.00 -4.50 -5.26
CA ASN A 71 -7.22 -4.91 -4.10
C ASN A 71 -6.40 -3.74 -3.52
N GLU A 72 -5.98 -2.78 -4.35
CA GLU A 72 -5.35 -1.55 -3.89
C GLU A 72 -6.23 -0.73 -2.95
N ARG A 73 -7.54 -0.65 -3.21
CA ARG A 73 -8.49 0.03 -2.29
C ARG A 73 -8.56 -0.62 -0.91
N VAL A 74 -8.40 -1.94 -0.83
CA VAL A 74 -8.28 -2.63 0.47
C VAL A 74 -7.04 -2.14 1.24
N LEU A 75 -5.97 -1.84 0.51
CA LEU A 75 -4.75 -1.32 1.11
C LEU A 75 -4.86 0.17 1.49
N GLU A 76 -5.71 0.94 0.81
CA GLU A 76 -6.05 2.32 1.18
C GLU A 76 -6.78 2.38 2.53
N GLU A 77 -7.67 1.43 2.82
CA GLU A 77 -8.30 1.30 4.15
C GLU A 77 -7.28 1.06 5.27
N ALA A 78 -6.18 0.34 4.96
CA ALA A 78 -5.07 0.16 5.89
C ALA A 78 -4.23 1.44 6.07
N ASN A 79 -4.23 2.35 5.09
CA ASN A 79 -3.50 3.61 5.16
C ASN A 79 -4.29 4.71 5.87
N SER A 80 -5.62 4.71 5.79
CA SER A 80 -6.50 5.74 6.35
C SER A 80 -6.28 6.02 7.84
N ASP A 81 -6.18 7.29 8.22
CA ASP A 81 -6.04 7.72 9.63
C ASP A 81 -7.29 7.45 10.48
N LEU A 82 -8.43 7.25 9.83
CA LEU A 82 -9.69 6.92 10.50
C LEU A 82 -9.73 5.45 10.94
N THR A 83 -8.84 4.60 10.41
CA THR A 83 -8.79 3.17 10.70
C THR A 83 -7.94 2.88 11.95
N PRO A 84 -8.49 2.22 13.00
CA PRO A 84 -7.70 1.84 14.16
C PRO A 84 -6.54 0.91 13.83
N ALA A 85 -5.42 1.00 14.56
CA ALA A 85 -4.17 0.30 14.22
C ALA A 85 -4.31 -1.23 14.05
N LEU A 86 -5.13 -1.89 14.86
CA LEU A 86 -5.38 -3.34 14.72
C LEU A 86 -6.26 -3.66 13.50
N GLU A 87 -7.20 -2.79 13.14
CA GLU A 87 -7.98 -2.93 11.90
C GLU A 87 -7.10 -2.71 10.66
N LYS A 88 -6.14 -1.77 10.72
CA LYS A 88 -5.13 -1.60 9.66
C LYS A 88 -4.36 -2.90 9.40
N LEU A 89 -3.95 -3.63 10.45
CA LEU A 89 -3.32 -4.95 10.31
C LEU A 89 -4.25 -5.98 9.64
N LYS A 90 -5.56 -5.97 9.94
CA LYS A 90 -6.52 -6.86 9.27
C LYS A 90 -6.64 -6.54 7.79
N PHE A 91 -6.73 -5.26 7.41
CA PHE A 91 -6.75 -4.89 5.99
C PHE A 91 -5.48 -5.29 5.25
N ILE A 92 -4.30 -5.17 5.88
CA ILE A 92 -3.04 -5.70 5.32
C ILE A 92 -3.11 -7.22 5.13
N ALA A 93 -3.66 -7.96 6.09
CA ALA A 93 -3.83 -9.41 5.99
C ALA A 93 -4.81 -9.79 4.87
N ILE A 94 -5.95 -9.10 4.76
CA ILE A 94 -6.94 -9.29 3.70
C ILE A 94 -6.31 -9.02 2.33
N PHE A 95 -5.61 -7.89 2.16
CA PHE A 95 -4.88 -7.54 0.94
C PHE A 95 -3.95 -8.69 0.51
N THR A 96 -3.19 -9.25 1.45
CA THR A 96 -2.20 -10.30 1.20
C THR A 96 -2.88 -11.63 0.85
N SER A 97 -3.95 -11.99 1.55
CA SER A 97 -4.74 -13.20 1.26
C SER A 97 -5.38 -13.13 -0.13
N ASN A 98 -6.04 -12.02 -0.44
CA ASN A 98 -6.65 -11.77 -1.75
C ASN A 98 -5.60 -11.88 -2.87
N LEU A 99 -4.43 -11.26 -2.67
CA LEU A 99 -3.36 -11.29 -3.65
C LEU A 99 -2.84 -12.72 -3.85
N THR A 100 -2.74 -13.50 -2.79
CA THR A 100 -2.34 -14.92 -2.87
C THR A 100 -3.33 -15.72 -3.71
N GLU A 101 -4.64 -15.58 -3.46
CA GLU A 101 -5.68 -16.22 -4.27
C GLU A 101 -5.63 -15.78 -5.73
N TYR A 102 -5.42 -14.48 -5.97
CA TYR A 102 -5.24 -13.93 -7.31
C TYR A 102 -4.08 -14.59 -8.05
N PHE A 103 -2.94 -14.78 -7.39
CA PHE A 103 -1.80 -15.47 -7.98
C PHE A 103 -2.10 -16.95 -8.28
N MET A 104 -2.69 -17.67 -7.32
CA MET A 104 -3.01 -19.08 -7.50
C MET A 104 -4.02 -19.33 -8.63
N VAL A 105 -5.03 -18.48 -8.76
CA VAL A 105 -6.13 -18.70 -9.71
C VAL A 105 -5.93 -17.94 -11.02
N ARG A 106 -5.68 -16.63 -10.97
CA ARG A 106 -5.67 -15.76 -12.15
C ARG A 106 -4.34 -15.79 -12.86
N VAL A 107 -3.26 -15.53 -12.13
CA VAL A 107 -1.90 -15.54 -12.69
C VAL A 107 -1.52 -16.95 -13.14
N GLY A 108 -1.92 -17.98 -12.40
CA GLY A 108 -1.75 -19.38 -12.81
C GLY A 108 -2.37 -19.67 -14.19
N ARG A 109 -3.66 -19.39 -14.37
CA ARG A 109 -4.35 -19.57 -15.67
C ARG A 109 -3.71 -18.76 -16.80
N LEU A 110 -3.33 -17.52 -16.52
CA LEU A 110 -2.70 -16.65 -17.51
C LEU A 110 -1.29 -17.16 -17.90
N SER A 111 -0.56 -17.75 -16.94
CA SER A 111 0.72 -18.40 -17.18
C SER A 111 0.56 -19.66 -18.02
N ASP A 112 -0.48 -20.47 -17.76
CA ASP A 112 -0.78 -21.63 -18.60
C ASP A 112 -1.05 -21.20 -20.06
N TYR A 113 -1.79 -20.11 -20.27
CA TYR A 113 -2.02 -19.58 -21.62
C TYR A 113 -0.74 -19.07 -22.29
N ALA A 114 0.20 -18.50 -21.53
CA ALA A 114 1.51 -18.09 -22.06
C ALA A 114 2.38 -19.29 -22.51
N LEU A 115 2.16 -20.47 -21.94
CA LEU A 115 2.89 -21.69 -22.29
C LEU A 115 2.32 -22.40 -23.52
N ILE A 116 1.05 -22.18 -23.85
CA ILE A 116 0.42 -22.78 -25.04
C ILE A 116 0.97 -22.09 -26.28
N LYS A 117 1.59 -22.86 -27.19
CA LYS A 117 2.03 -22.33 -28.49
C LYS A 117 0.82 -21.87 -29.31
N GLY A 118 0.67 -20.56 -29.48
CA GLY A 118 -0.31 -19.93 -30.35
C GLY A 118 -0.36 -18.43 -30.16
N ASP A 119 -0.82 -17.70 -31.18
CA ASP A 119 -1.01 -16.24 -31.14
C ASP A 119 -2.27 -15.86 -30.35
N TYR A 120 -2.46 -16.43 -29.15
CA TYR A 120 -3.58 -16.06 -28.30
C TYR A 120 -3.43 -14.59 -27.89
N ILE A 121 -4.32 -13.76 -28.42
CA ILE A 121 -4.41 -12.34 -28.09
C ILE A 121 -5.77 -12.14 -27.43
N ASP A 122 -5.77 -11.59 -26.22
CA ASP A 122 -7.02 -11.27 -25.55
C ASP A 122 -7.80 -10.23 -26.37
N ASN A 123 -9.05 -10.55 -26.70
CA ASN A 123 -9.84 -9.76 -27.63
C ASN A 123 -10.19 -8.37 -27.10
N LYS A 124 -10.16 -8.17 -25.77
CA LYS A 124 -10.55 -6.92 -25.11
C LYS A 124 -9.37 -5.97 -24.95
N THR A 125 -8.25 -6.49 -24.49
CA THR A 125 -7.02 -5.73 -24.20
C THR A 125 -6.06 -5.69 -25.39
N LYS A 126 -6.24 -6.59 -26.37
CA LYS A 126 -5.31 -6.79 -27.51
C LYS A 126 -3.88 -7.10 -27.08
N MET A 127 -3.74 -7.69 -25.89
CA MET A 127 -2.46 -8.07 -25.30
C MET A 127 -2.27 -9.59 -25.33
N THR A 128 -1.03 -10.03 -25.50
CA THR A 128 -0.66 -11.43 -25.25
C THR A 128 -0.67 -11.73 -23.75
N PRO A 129 -0.76 -13.00 -23.33
CA PRO A 129 -0.62 -13.39 -21.93
C PRO A 129 0.66 -12.85 -21.27
N GLU A 130 1.80 -12.88 -21.97
CA GLU A 130 3.09 -12.39 -21.48
C GLU A 130 3.08 -10.88 -21.27
N GLU A 131 2.48 -10.12 -22.20
CA GLU A 131 2.32 -8.68 -22.04
C GLU A 131 1.46 -8.37 -20.81
N GLN A 132 0.39 -9.13 -20.57
CA GLN A 132 -0.47 -8.97 -19.39
C GLN A 132 0.27 -9.32 -18.10
N LEU A 133 0.97 -10.46 -18.05
CA LEU A 133 1.79 -10.88 -16.92
C LEU A 133 2.84 -9.83 -16.57
N LYS A 134 3.50 -9.24 -17.57
CA LYS A 134 4.47 -8.17 -17.37
C LYS A 134 3.86 -6.94 -16.69
N LEU A 135 2.64 -6.56 -17.08
CA LEU A 135 1.93 -5.45 -16.42
C LEU A 135 1.49 -5.82 -14.99
N ILE A 136 1.01 -7.05 -14.78
CA ILE A 136 0.63 -7.55 -13.45
C ILE A 136 1.83 -7.49 -12.51
N TYR A 137 2.99 -8.05 -12.88
CA TYR A 137 4.18 -8.04 -12.03
C TYR A 137 4.67 -6.63 -11.71
N LYS A 138 4.57 -5.70 -12.68
CA LYS A 138 4.91 -4.30 -12.46
C LYS A 138 4.01 -3.66 -11.40
N ASP A 139 2.68 -3.84 -11.49
CA ASP A 139 1.75 -3.28 -10.49
C ASP A 139 1.89 -3.97 -9.13
N VAL A 140 2.03 -5.31 -9.10
CA VAL A 140 2.20 -6.07 -7.85
C VAL A 140 3.44 -5.61 -7.08
N LYS A 141 4.56 -5.35 -7.77
CA LYS A 141 5.77 -4.82 -7.12
C LYS A 141 5.52 -3.47 -6.44
N ARG A 142 4.76 -2.58 -7.09
CA ARG A 142 4.36 -1.28 -6.54
C ARG A 142 3.46 -1.46 -5.31
N LEU A 143 2.48 -2.35 -5.38
CA LEU A 143 1.55 -2.62 -4.29
C LEU A 143 2.22 -3.26 -3.06
N TYR A 144 3.16 -4.19 -3.26
CA TYR A 144 3.95 -4.75 -2.15
C TYR A 144 4.75 -3.68 -1.43
N LYS A 145 5.40 -2.78 -2.17
CA LYS A 145 6.14 -1.66 -1.60
C LYS A 145 5.22 -0.78 -0.73
N LYS A 146 4.05 -0.39 -1.26
CA LYS A 146 3.04 0.38 -0.51
C LYS A 146 2.60 -0.37 0.76
N LYS A 147 2.38 -1.68 0.68
CA LYS A 147 2.00 -2.53 1.82
C LYS A 147 3.08 -2.62 2.89
N ASP A 148 4.36 -2.71 2.50
CA ASP A 148 5.48 -2.76 3.44
C ASP A 148 5.65 -1.43 4.18
N GLU A 149 5.50 -0.30 3.47
CA GLU A 149 5.51 1.04 4.06
C GLU A 149 4.40 1.20 5.11
N ILE A 150 3.15 0.88 4.75
CA ILE A 150 2.00 0.96 5.66
C ILE A 150 2.19 0.02 6.86
N TYR A 151 2.65 -1.22 6.64
CA TYR A 151 2.88 -2.17 7.72
C TYR A 151 3.93 -1.65 8.71
N SER A 152 5.04 -1.09 8.23
CA SER A 152 6.10 -0.55 9.08
C SER A 152 5.60 0.61 9.94
N GLU A 153 4.75 1.47 9.38
CA GLU A 153 4.13 2.57 10.12
C GLU A 153 3.17 2.07 11.20
N VAL A 154 2.32 1.10 10.87
CA VAL A 154 1.38 0.49 11.82
C VAL A 154 2.14 -0.23 12.95
N GLU A 155 3.19 -0.99 12.62
CA GLU A 155 4.05 -1.65 13.60
C GLU A 155 4.68 -0.62 14.56
N LYS A 156 5.21 0.47 14.03
CA LYS A 156 5.80 1.55 14.84
C LYS A 156 4.76 2.19 15.77
N ASN A 157 3.53 2.41 15.31
CA ASN A 157 2.44 2.94 16.14
C ASN A 157 2.08 1.97 17.28
N LEU A 158 1.97 0.68 16.97
CA LEU A 158 1.66 -0.36 17.95
C LEU A 158 2.78 -0.51 18.99
N ARG A 159 4.05 -0.48 18.56
CA ARG A 159 5.20 -0.58 19.47
C ARG A 159 5.19 0.54 20.52
N ARG A 160 4.82 1.78 20.13
CA ARG A 160 4.65 2.92 21.05
C ARG A 160 3.53 2.70 22.07
N LYS A 161 2.51 1.91 21.71
CA LYS A 161 1.38 1.54 22.58
C LYS A 161 1.63 0.25 23.38
N GLY A 162 2.85 -0.29 23.34
CA GLY A 162 3.24 -1.50 24.08
C GLY A 162 2.92 -2.82 23.37
N ILE A 163 2.34 -2.79 22.17
CA ILE A 163 2.09 -3.99 21.37
C ILE A 163 3.26 -4.19 20.42
N ARG A 164 4.03 -5.26 20.57
CA ARG A 164 5.28 -5.47 19.83
C ARG A 164 5.28 -6.83 19.13
N ASN A 165 5.75 -6.84 17.88
CA ASN A 165 6.10 -8.06 17.16
C ASN A 165 7.61 -8.27 17.28
N LEU A 166 8.04 -8.90 18.37
CA LEU A 166 9.47 -9.04 18.70
C LEU A 166 10.15 -10.05 17.77
N LYS A 167 11.37 -9.73 17.35
CA LYS A 167 12.28 -10.71 16.77
C LYS A 167 12.99 -11.49 17.86
N ILE A 168 13.59 -12.63 17.50
CA ILE A 168 14.32 -13.47 18.45
C ILE A 168 15.45 -12.69 19.17
N GLU A 169 16.06 -11.74 18.48
CA GLU A 169 17.13 -10.91 19.04
C GLU A 169 16.61 -9.82 20.00
N GLU A 170 15.30 -9.54 20.00
CA GLU A 170 14.65 -8.55 20.88
C GLU A 170 14.07 -9.18 22.16
N LEU A 171 14.12 -10.51 22.29
CA LEU A 171 13.58 -11.23 23.45
C LEU A 171 14.52 -11.13 24.66
N ASP A 172 13.95 -11.03 25.86
CA ASP A 172 14.71 -11.19 27.09
C ASP A 172 15.06 -12.67 27.39
N ASP A 173 15.83 -12.92 28.44
CA ASP A 173 16.29 -14.27 28.80
C ASP A 173 15.13 -15.21 29.18
N GLU A 174 14.09 -14.67 29.83
CA GLU A 174 12.92 -15.45 30.26
C GLU A 174 12.01 -15.77 29.07
N GLU A 175 11.76 -14.79 28.19
CA GLU A 175 11.03 -14.96 26.93
C GLU A 175 11.75 -15.97 26.01
N ASN A 176 13.08 -15.87 25.87
CA ASN A 176 13.89 -16.82 25.11
C ASN A 176 13.79 -18.25 25.65
N LYS A 177 13.80 -18.40 26.98
CA LYS A 177 13.65 -19.70 27.63
C LYS A 177 12.25 -20.28 27.38
N TYR A 178 11.22 -19.44 27.45
CA TYR A 178 9.84 -19.83 27.16
C TYR A 178 9.69 -20.33 25.72
N VAL A 179 10.18 -19.59 24.73
CA VAL A 179 10.07 -19.97 23.30
C VAL A 179 10.80 -21.28 22.98
N LYS A 180 11.91 -21.61 23.67
CA LYS A 180 12.63 -22.88 23.46
C LYS A 180 11.92 -24.12 24.04
N ILE A 181 10.96 -23.92 24.93
CA ILE A 181 10.20 -25.00 25.57
C ILE A 181 9.03 -25.46 24.68
N PHE A 182 8.58 -24.61 23.76
CA PHE A 182 7.53 -24.88 22.77
C PHE A 182 8.12 -25.19 21.38
#